data_AF-A0A6G1GXA2-F1
#
_entry.id   AF-A0A6G1GXA2-F1
#
_cell.length_a   1.000
_cell.length_b   1.000
_cell.length_c   1.000
_cell.angle_alpha   90.00
_cell.angle_beta   90.00
_cell.angle_gamma   90.00
#
_symmetry.space_group_name_H-M   'P 1'
#
loop_
_entity.id
_entity.type
_entity.pdbx_description
1 polymer ?
#
loop_
_entity_poly.entity_id
_entity_poly.type
_entity_poly.pdbx_seq_one_letter_code
_entity_poly.pdbx_strand_id
1 'polypeptide(L)'
;MAITKGVFPDSSPEPDMEIKEPTSGAPSPISLASNSDKAAMPLGKILSIDELTKILEEEGAMDSLASLSLDSASATSKYGKKKCVSSSRIGKVAPVPLPKGKPVAVNVARLNGLCQLRGLHPVYEIEEMMPEQFVAVLRVGERVFMSEKPVGSKKEAKERVAEMAVKLIEAGGEGLVGEKKRVVVHRELGVAEIIQEKVEEERWADSLFAFINQRTKQKPIYTEFRCGFQHFSCELAFTLDGVACAFGDRNTPLISKKAAKNQAAKEAVLWLREKGLMPAPLMGNPNGGVKHGSLEAAASTGAAMNLETGVKAKALPTGDENNTSQGPNNADPPTFSSRLASLCTRLGLASPQYRLEPCPSFPGMIELCTAWFMQTPLLIKGSRVEGPFGEVRMVFGKKAAKEKCAEAVLEVLVGLVGEMVEGNREVKGQEDIEMGG
;
A
#
# COMPACT_ATOMS: atom_id res chain seq x y z
N MET A 1 -17.17 -66.69 18.33
CA MET A 1 -16.04 -65.74 18.35
C MET A 1 -16.49 -64.52 19.12
N ALA A 2 -16.01 -64.40 20.36
CA ALA A 2 -16.34 -63.31 21.27
C ALA A 2 -15.31 -62.18 21.08
N ILE A 3 -15.78 -60.93 20.98
CA ILE A 3 -14.91 -59.75 21.05
C ILE A 3 -15.45 -58.85 22.16
N THR A 4 -14.57 -58.64 23.13
CA THR A 4 -14.76 -58.01 24.43
C THR A 4 -14.77 -56.49 24.37
N LYS A 5 -15.59 -55.90 25.24
CA LYS A 5 -15.64 -54.45 25.56
C LYS A 5 -14.34 -54.01 26.24
N GLY A 6 -13.72 -52.95 25.73
CA GLY A 6 -12.60 -52.26 26.36
C GLY A 6 -13.10 -51.10 27.23
N VAL A 7 -12.78 -51.19 28.52
CA VAL A 7 -12.97 -50.17 29.56
C VAL A 7 -11.68 -49.33 29.62
N PHE A 8 -11.79 -48.01 29.51
CA PHE A 8 -10.67 -47.08 29.75
C PHE A 8 -10.71 -46.61 31.21
N PRO A 9 -9.62 -46.72 31.98
CA PRO A 9 -9.53 -46.10 33.28
C PRO A 9 -9.10 -44.63 33.17
N ASP A 10 -9.85 -43.85 33.94
CA ASP A 10 -9.62 -42.48 34.40
C ASP A 10 -8.44 -42.43 35.37
N SER A 11 -7.46 -41.56 35.12
CA SER A 11 -6.53 -41.01 36.13
C SER A 11 -5.44 -40.16 35.45
N SER A 12 -5.58 -38.83 35.51
CA SER A 12 -4.44 -37.91 35.32
C SER A 12 -4.37 -36.98 36.53
N PRO A 13 -3.26 -36.96 37.29
CA PRO A 13 -3.10 -36.10 38.45
C PRO A 13 -2.71 -34.67 38.02
N GLU A 14 -3.34 -33.69 38.65
CA GLU A 14 -2.96 -32.28 38.60
C GLU A 14 -1.61 -32.06 39.32
N PRO A 15 -0.67 -31.26 38.77
CA PRO A 15 0.49 -30.82 39.52
C PRO A 15 0.17 -29.54 40.31
N ASP A 16 0.17 -29.68 41.64
CA ASP A 16 0.23 -28.58 42.60
C ASP A 16 1.46 -27.70 42.32
N MET A 17 1.24 -26.51 41.77
CA MET A 17 2.26 -25.46 41.71
C MET A 17 2.24 -24.67 43.02
N GLU A 18 3.12 -25.09 43.93
CA GLU A 18 3.47 -24.43 45.17
C GLU A 18 4.07 -23.03 44.89
N ILE A 19 3.28 -21.98 45.17
CA ILE A 19 3.72 -20.58 45.10
C ILE A 19 4.64 -20.33 46.30
N LYS A 20 5.96 -20.37 46.06
CA LYS A 20 6.97 -19.86 46.99
C LYS A 20 6.93 -18.33 46.98
N GLU A 21 6.46 -17.76 48.08
CA GLU A 21 6.63 -16.35 48.41
C GLU A 21 8.14 -16.00 48.49
N PRO A 22 8.61 -14.95 47.81
CA PRO A 22 9.95 -14.44 48.03
C PRO A 22 10.00 -13.65 49.35
N THR A 23 10.70 -14.24 50.30
CA THR A 23 11.17 -13.64 51.55
C THR A 23 11.76 -12.23 51.35
N SER A 24 11.29 -11.28 52.15
CA SER A 24 11.80 -9.92 52.25
C SER A 24 13.26 -9.91 52.74
N GLY A 25 14.20 -9.66 51.83
CA GLY A 25 15.57 -9.30 52.17
C GLY A 25 15.67 -7.78 52.34
N ALA A 26 15.88 -7.33 53.56
CA ALA A 26 16.15 -5.94 53.89
C ALA A 26 17.53 -5.51 53.36
N PRO A 27 17.65 -4.39 52.62
CA PRO A 27 18.92 -3.73 52.40
C PRO A 27 19.20 -2.68 53.48
N SER A 28 20.42 -2.73 53.99
CA SER A 28 21.06 -1.81 54.95
C SER A 28 20.97 -0.33 54.56
N PRO A 29 21.04 0.61 55.52
CA PRO A 29 20.89 2.03 55.27
C PRO A 29 22.10 2.59 54.52
N ILE A 30 21.88 3.05 53.29
CA ILE A 30 22.81 3.90 52.56
C ILE A 30 22.63 5.33 53.11
N SER A 31 23.69 5.83 53.72
CA SER A 31 23.85 7.19 54.21
C SER A 31 23.63 8.22 53.09
N LEU A 32 22.52 8.94 53.16
CA LEU A 32 22.23 10.16 52.40
C LEU A 32 23.15 11.29 52.89
N ALA A 33 24.23 11.55 52.15
CA ALA A 33 24.90 12.84 52.19
C ALA A 33 23.99 13.87 51.49
N SER A 34 23.47 14.80 52.27
CA SER A 34 22.70 15.95 51.80
C SER A 34 23.62 16.96 51.10
N ASN A 35 23.77 16.82 49.78
CA ASN A 35 24.22 17.94 48.92
C ASN A 35 22.97 18.61 48.35
N SER A 36 22.52 19.65 49.03
CA SER A 36 21.48 20.56 48.57
C SER A 36 22.07 21.60 47.62
N ASP A 37 22.46 21.18 46.42
CA ASP A 37 22.64 22.10 45.28
C ASP A 37 21.36 22.05 44.45
N LYS A 38 20.41 22.93 44.81
CA LYS A 38 19.27 23.28 43.97
C LYS A 38 19.79 24.01 42.72
N ALA A 39 20.16 23.26 41.70
CA ALA A 39 20.25 23.79 40.34
C ALA A 39 18.82 24.10 39.89
N ALA A 40 18.38 25.34 40.10
CA ALA A 40 17.21 25.89 39.43
C ALA A 40 17.48 25.78 37.92
N MET A 41 16.79 24.87 37.24
CA MET A 41 16.83 24.84 35.79
C MET A 41 16.32 26.19 35.27
N PRO A 42 16.98 26.80 34.28
CA PRO A 42 16.57 28.08 33.74
C PRO A 42 15.14 27.94 33.21
N LEU A 43 14.19 28.65 33.83
CA LEU A 43 12.87 28.84 33.23
C LEU A 43 13.12 29.41 31.83
N GLY A 44 12.64 28.70 30.81
CA GLY A 44 12.84 29.08 29.41
C GLY A 44 12.51 30.55 29.21
N LYS A 45 13.37 31.25 28.47
CA LYS A 45 13.18 32.65 28.12
C LYS A 45 11.80 32.80 27.46
N ILE A 46 10.89 33.55 28.09
CA ILE A 46 9.59 33.88 27.50
C ILE A 46 9.87 34.74 26.27
N LEU A 47 9.55 34.22 25.08
CA LEU A 47 9.71 34.97 23.84
C LEU A 47 8.76 36.17 23.80
N SER A 48 9.20 37.26 23.19
CA SER A 48 8.32 38.40 22.93
C SER A 48 7.32 38.07 21.81
N ILE A 49 6.21 38.82 21.76
CA ILE A 49 5.19 38.66 20.69
C ILE A 49 5.80 38.92 19.31
N ASP A 50 6.69 39.90 19.23
CA ASP A 50 7.36 40.28 17.99
C ASP A 50 8.29 39.15 17.52
N GLU A 51 8.96 38.48 18.46
CA GLU A 51 9.76 37.28 18.16
C GLU A 51 8.87 36.14 17.64
N LEU A 52 7.71 35.88 18.26
CA LEU A 52 6.74 34.85 17.83
C LEU A 52 6.14 35.13 16.44
N THR A 53 5.77 36.38 16.18
CA THR A 53 5.22 36.80 14.88
C THR A 53 6.26 36.60 13.77
N LYS A 54 7.53 36.94 14.04
CA LYS A 54 8.63 36.68 13.11
C LYS A 54 8.84 35.19 12.84
N ILE A 55 8.61 34.30 13.81
CA ILE A 55 8.66 32.83 13.59
C ILE A 55 7.60 32.42 12.55
N LEU A 56 6.35 32.87 12.73
CA LEU A 56 5.25 32.52 11.83
C LEU A 56 5.48 33.03 10.40
N GLU A 57 5.99 34.25 10.27
CA GLU A 57 6.33 34.83 8.97
C GLU A 57 7.43 34.04 8.25
N GLU A 58 8.48 33.62 8.98
CA GLU A 58 9.57 32.82 8.42
C GLU A 58 9.10 31.42 7.98
N GLU A 59 8.26 30.75 8.76
CA GLU A 59 7.72 29.43 8.40
C GLU A 59 6.72 29.52 7.23
N GLY A 60 5.84 30.53 7.22
CA GLY A 60 4.91 30.76 6.10
C GLY A 60 5.61 31.17 4.80
N ALA A 61 6.72 31.92 4.89
CA ALA A 61 7.57 32.24 3.76
C ALA A 61 8.29 31.00 3.20
N MET A 62 8.74 30.09 4.08
CA MET A 62 9.40 28.85 3.66
C MET A 62 8.47 27.87 2.95
N ASP A 63 7.20 27.78 3.36
CA ASP A 63 6.22 26.94 2.66
C ASP A 63 5.83 27.55 1.29
N SER A 64 5.87 28.88 1.18
CA SER A 64 5.72 29.60 -0.09
C SER A 64 6.93 29.40 -1.02
N LEU A 65 8.16 29.28 -0.49
CA LEU A 65 9.35 29.00 -1.29
C LEU A 65 9.46 27.52 -1.69
N ALA A 66 9.03 26.58 -0.85
CA ALA A 66 8.98 25.16 -1.19
C ALA A 66 8.00 24.87 -2.34
N SER A 67 6.92 25.65 -2.44
CA SER A 67 5.99 25.59 -3.57
C SER A 67 6.52 26.26 -4.85
N LEU A 68 7.39 27.29 -4.74
CA LEU A 68 8.03 27.97 -5.89
C LEU A 68 9.32 27.29 -6.40
N SER A 69 9.97 26.46 -5.58
CA SER A 69 11.23 25.76 -5.91
C SER A 69 11.08 24.61 -6.92
N LEU A 70 9.87 24.27 -7.36
CA LEU A 70 9.63 23.27 -8.40
C LEU A 70 9.67 23.84 -9.83
N ASP A 71 9.72 25.18 -10.00
CA ASP A 71 9.59 25.84 -11.31
C ASP A 71 10.83 26.60 -11.82
N SER A 72 12.02 26.43 -11.21
CA SER A 72 13.21 27.21 -11.64
C SER A 72 14.53 26.43 -11.67
N ALA A 73 14.77 25.69 -12.76
CA ALA A 73 16.12 25.26 -13.14
C ALA A 73 16.28 25.15 -14.68
N SER A 74 16.50 26.28 -15.37
CA SER A 74 17.18 26.27 -16.68
C SER A 74 17.88 27.59 -17.02
N ALA A 75 19.17 27.70 -16.69
CA ALA A 75 20.19 28.55 -17.35
C ALA A 75 21.50 28.37 -16.53
N THR A 76 22.69 28.05 -17.05
CA THR A 76 23.34 28.34 -18.33
C THR A 76 24.42 27.28 -18.60
N SER A 77 24.66 26.90 -19.86
CA SER A 77 26.01 26.83 -20.45
C SER A 77 25.95 26.48 -21.94
N LYS A 78 26.74 27.21 -22.72
CA LYS A 78 26.75 27.30 -24.18
C LYS A 78 27.42 26.08 -24.81
N TYR A 79 26.91 25.58 -25.95
CA TYR A 79 27.63 25.39 -27.23
C TYR A 79 26.72 24.69 -28.26
N GLY A 80 26.70 25.18 -29.51
CA GLY A 80 26.43 24.33 -30.69
C GLY A 80 25.08 24.37 -31.39
N LYS A 81 24.73 25.52 -32.00
CA LYS A 81 23.92 25.70 -33.24
C LYS A 81 23.40 24.42 -33.95
N LYS A 82 22.07 24.26 -34.04
CA LYS A 82 21.32 23.85 -35.26
C LYS A 82 19.91 24.46 -35.23
N LYS A 83 19.54 25.11 -36.34
CA LYS A 83 18.33 25.92 -36.56
C LYS A 83 17.04 25.08 -36.45
N CYS A 84 16.08 25.54 -35.64
CA CYS A 84 14.65 25.24 -35.80
C CYS A 84 13.99 26.45 -36.47
N VAL A 85 13.17 26.17 -37.50
CA VAL A 85 12.18 27.11 -38.01
C VAL A 85 10.95 27.03 -37.11
N SER A 86 10.44 28.21 -36.78
CA SER A 86 9.33 28.54 -35.90
C SER A 86 7.99 27.89 -36.26
N SER A 87 7.22 27.51 -35.24
CA SER A 87 5.84 27.98 -35.12
C SER A 87 5.28 27.76 -33.72
N SER A 88 4.84 28.86 -33.11
CA SER A 88 4.04 28.88 -31.88
C SER A 88 2.59 28.49 -32.18
N ARG A 89 2.04 27.59 -31.37
CA ARG A 89 0.67 27.70 -30.84
C ARG A 89 0.45 26.67 -29.73
N ILE A 90 0.01 27.17 -28.58
CA ILE A 90 -0.33 26.41 -27.38
C ILE A 90 -1.60 25.61 -27.68
N GLY A 91 -1.46 24.29 -27.71
CA GLY A 91 -2.55 23.33 -27.81
C GLY A 91 -2.27 22.16 -26.87
N LYS A 92 -3.32 21.71 -26.17
CA LYS A 92 -3.36 20.54 -25.27
C LYS A 92 -2.41 19.44 -25.75
N VAL A 93 -1.44 19.05 -24.91
CA VAL A 93 -0.53 17.94 -25.22
C VAL A 93 -1.34 16.64 -25.23
N ALA A 94 -1.71 16.20 -26.43
CA ALA A 94 -2.28 14.87 -26.63
C ALA A 94 -1.20 13.81 -26.30
N PRO A 95 -1.55 12.74 -25.60
CA PRO A 95 -0.61 11.68 -25.24
C PRO A 95 0.00 11.08 -26.51
N VAL A 96 1.33 11.14 -26.61
CA VAL A 96 2.08 10.50 -27.71
C VAL A 96 2.04 9.00 -27.47
N PRO A 97 1.43 8.20 -28.36
CA PRO A 97 1.35 6.76 -28.18
C PRO A 97 2.74 6.16 -28.24
N LEU A 98 3.10 5.42 -27.18
CA LEU A 98 4.24 4.52 -27.23
C LEU A 98 4.04 3.57 -28.41
N PRO A 99 5.07 3.31 -29.25
CA PRO A 99 4.95 2.32 -30.30
C PRO A 99 4.54 1.01 -29.64
N LYS A 100 3.34 0.52 -29.97
CA LYS A 100 2.87 -0.80 -29.56
C LYS A 100 3.90 -1.78 -30.11
N GLY A 101 4.86 -2.18 -29.27
CA GLY A 101 5.82 -3.20 -29.62
C GLY A 101 5.01 -4.39 -30.11
N LYS A 102 5.32 -4.87 -31.32
CA LYS A 102 4.64 -6.06 -31.87
C LYS A 102 4.62 -7.10 -30.75
N PRO A 103 3.47 -7.65 -30.36
CA PRO A 103 3.41 -8.62 -29.27
C PRO A 103 4.29 -9.81 -29.69
N VAL A 104 5.53 -9.87 -29.19
CA VAL A 104 6.53 -10.90 -29.56
C VAL A 104 6.20 -12.25 -28.89
N ALA A 105 4.91 -12.56 -28.71
CA ALA A 105 4.42 -13.73 -27.98
C ALA A 105 3.03 -14.16 -28.47
N VAL A 106 2.69 -13.93 -29.75
CA VAL A 106 1.38 -14.31 -30.29
C VAL A 106 1.28 -15.83 -30.34
N ASN A 107 2.33 -16.51 -30.77
CA ASN A 107 2.34 -17.95 -30.92
C ASN A 107 2.39 -18.66 -29.55
N VAL A 108 3.12 -18.12 -28.57
CA VAL A 108 3.09 -18.64 -27.19
C VAL A 108 1.68 -18.58 -26.58
N ALA A 109 1.00 -17.43 -26.70
CA ALA A 109 -0.37 -17.29 -26.19
C ALA A 109 -1.36 -18.22 -26.90
N ARG A 110 -1.24 -18.31 -28.24
CA ARG A 110 -2.06 -19.20 -29.08
C ARG A 110 -1.84 -20.68 -28.72
N LEU A 111 -0.59 -21.09 -28.55
CA LEU A 111 -0.24 -22.45 -28.14
C LEU A 111 -0.83 -22.80 -26.77
N ASN A 112 -0.73 -21.89 -25.79
CA ASN A 112 -1.31 -22.11 -24.46
C ASN A 112 -2.84 -22.33 -24.54
N GLY A 113 -3.55 -21.54 -25.35
CA GLY A 113 -4.99 -21.73 -25.57
C GLY A 113 -5.33 -23.08 -26.20
N LEU A 114 -4.56 -23.50 -27.21
CA LEU A 114 -4.73 -24.82 -27.84
C LEU A 114 -4.42 -25.98 -26.88
N CYS A 115 -3.37 -25.84 -26.06
CA CYS A 115 -3.02 -26.83 -25.06
C CYS A 115 -4.13 -26.96 -24.00
N GLN A 116 -4.66 -25.84 -23.49
CA GLN A 116 -5.78 -25.85 -22.54
C GLN A 116 -7.03 -26.54 -23.11
N LEU A 117 -7.39 -26.24 -24.36
CA LEU A 117 -8.52 -26.89 -25.05
C LEU A 117 -8.36 -28.41 -25.18
N ARG A 118 -7.11 -28.89 -25.26
CA ARG A 118 -6.76 -30.32 -25.37
C ARG A 118 -6.35 -30.97 -24.04
N GLY A 119 -6.34 -30.23 -22.93
CA GLY A 119 -5.91 -30.75 -21.62
C GLY A 119 -4.41 -31.03 -21.54
N LEU A 120 -3.60 -30.32 -22.32
CA LEU A 120 -2.14 -30.42 -22.34
C LEU A 120 -1.50 -29.23 -21.61
N HIS A 121 -0.29 -29.43 -21.09
CA HIS A 121 0.52 -28.37 -20.49
C HIS A 121 1.86 -28.23 -21.24
N PRO A 122 2.15 -27.07 -21.85
CA PRO A 122 3.44 -26.84 -22.52
C PRO A 122 4.55 -26.59 -21.49
N VAL A 123 5.68 -27.27 -21.62
CA VAL A 123 6.87 -27.09 -20.77
C VAL A 123 8.03 -26.58 -21.63
N TYR A 124 8.56 -25.41 -21.29
CA TYR A 124 9.68 -24.80 -22.01
C TYR A 124 10.98 -24.96 -21.23
N GLU A 125 12.00 -25.48 -21.90
CA GLU A 125 13.36 -25.61 -21.43
C GLU A 125 14.24 -24.75 -22.36
N ILE A 126 15.04 -23.84 -21.81
CA ILE A 126 15.88 -22.92 -22.60
C ILE A 126 17.33 -23.25 -22.27
N GLU A 127 18.08 -23.60 -23.30
CA GLU A 127 19.51 -23.88 -23.23
C GLU A 127 20.28 -22.74 -23.88
N GLU A 128 21.32 -22.25 -23.21
CA GLU A 128 22.21 -21.21 -23.73
C GLU A 128 23.44 -21.90 -24.32
N MET A 129 23.52 -21.93 -25.65
CA MET A 129 24.61 -22.60 -26.37
C MET A 129 25.88 -21.74 -26.42
N MET A 130 25.71 -20.43 -26.55
CA MET A 130 26.77 -19.42 -26.53
C MET A 130 26.22 -18.13 -25.89
N PRO A 131 27.08 -17.22 -25.42
CA PRO A 131 26.63 -15.92 -24.91
C PRO A 131 25.70 -15.24 -25.91
N GLU A 132 24.52 -14.85 -25.45
CA GLU A 132 23.46 -14.22 -26.26
C GLU A 132 22.85 -15.12 -27.35
N GLN A 133 23.09 -16.43 -27.33
CA GLN A 133 22.47 -17.39 -28.26
C GLN A 133 21.71 -18.48 -27.52
N PHE A 134 20.38 -18.44 -27.69
CA PHE A 134 19.45 -19.30 -26.97
C PHE A 134 18.81 -20.32 -27.92
N VAL A 135 18.74 -21.56 -27.47
CA VAL A 135 17.95 -22.64 -28.07
C VAL A 135 16.83 -22.95 -27.10
N ALA A 136 15.61 -23.12 -27.60
CA ALA A 136 14.48 -23.54 -26.79
C ALA A 136 14.04 -24.95 -27.17
N VAL A 137 13.70 -25.73 -26.15
CA VAL A 137 13.07 -27.03 -26.23
C VAL A 137 11.70 -26.91 -25.59
N LEU A 138 10.65 -27.30 -26.30
CA LEU A 138 9.27 -27.29 -25.83
C LEU A 138 8.75 -28.73 -25.80
N ARG A 139 8.23 -29.15 -24.67
CA ARG A 139 7.55 -30.43 -24.51
C ARG A 139 6.05 -30.19 -24.40
N VAL A 140 5.27 -30.82 -25.27
CA VAL A 140 3.79 -30.78 -25.25
C VAL A 140 3.28 -32.22 -25.35
N GLY A 141 2.81 -32.77 -24.24
CA GLY A 141 2.51 -34.20 -24.14
C GLY A 141 3.78 -35.02 -24.34
N GLU A 142 3.74 -35.99 -25.26
CA GLU A 142 4.88 -36.86 -25.61
C GLU A 142 5.79 -36.27 -26.68
N ARG A 143 5.40 -35.13 -27.28
CA ARG A 143 6.16 -34.50 -28.38
C ARG A 143 7.13 -33.46 -27.85
N VAL A 144 8.33 -33.47 -28.43
CA VAL A 144 9.39 -32.50 -28.14
C VAL A 144 9.69 -31.71 -29.41
N PHE A 145 9.69 -30.38 -29.29
CA PHE A 145 10.00 -29.44 -30.34
C PHE A 145 11.28 -28.70 -29.96
N MET A 146 12.25 -28.61 -30.87
CA MET A 146 13.51 -27.92 -30.62
C MET A 146 13.77 -26.91 -31.73
N SER A 147 14.16 -25.68 -31.37
CA SER A 147 14.51 -24.66 -32.37
C SER A 147 15.77 -25.07 -33.14
N GLU A 148 15.68 -25.13 -34.46
CA GLU A 148 16.81 -25.52 -35.32
C GLU A 148 17.97 -24.51 -35.31
N LYS A 149 17.68 -23.24 -35.02
CA LYS A 149 18.66 -22.14 -35.08
C LYS A 149 18.75 -21.41 -33.74
N PRO A 150 19.95 -21.19 -33.19
CA PRO A 150 20.13 -20.32 -32.03
C PRO A 150 19.64 -18.91 -32.34
N VAL A 151 19.04 -18.26 -31.35
CA VAL A 151 18.51 -16.89 -31.51
C VAL A 151 19.04 -15.95 -30.44
N GLY A 152 19.05 -14.66 -30.78
CA GLY A 152 19.58 -13.59 -29.94
C GLY A 152 18.82 -13.34 -28.63
N SER A 153 17.62 -13.90 -28.48
CA SER A 153 16.75 -13.63 -27.33
C SER A 153 15.97 -14.86 -26.88
N LYS A 154 15.97 -15.10 -25.56
CA LYS A 154 15.13 -16.13 -24.90
C LYS A 154 13.66 -16.03 -25.32
N LYS A 155 13.16 -14.81 -25.56
CA LYS A 155 11.77 -14.57 -25.97
C LYS A 155 11.50 -15.04 -27.40
N GLU A 156 12.43 -14.75 -28.31
CA GLU A 156 12.36 -15.21 -29.70
C GLU A 156 12.48 -16.74 -29.80
N ALA A 157 13.30 -17.34 -28.93
CA ALA A 157 13.48 -18.79 -28.89
C ALA A 157 12.16 -19.48 -28.55
N LYS A 158 11.48 -19.01 -27.49
CA LYS A 158 10.15 -19.51 -27.11
C LYS A 158 9.12 -19.32 -28.22
N GLU A 159 9.12 -18.17 -28.91
CA GLU A 159 8.15 -17.88 -29.97
C GLU A 159 8.35 -18.79 -31.19
N ARG A 160 9.60 -19.04 -31.63
CA ARG A 160 9.88 -19.96 -32.76
C ARG A 160 9.46 -21.38 -32.47
N VAL A 161 9.73 -21.87 -31.26
CA VAL A 161 9.34 -23.22 -30.89
C VAL A 161 7.82 -23.33 -30.70
N ALA A 162 7.18 -22.30 -30.15
CA ALA A 162 5.73 -22.22 -30.08
C ALA A 162 5.08 -22.21 -31.47
N GLU A 163 5.66 -21.51 -32.45
CA GLU A 163 5.17 -21.48 -33.83
C GLU A 163 5.16 -22.88 -34.47
N MET A 164 6.24 -23.65 -34.31
CA MET A 164 6.32 -25.02 -34.82
C MET A 164 5.28 -25.94 -34.17
N ALA A 165 5.09 -25.80 -32.85
CA ALA A 165 4.08 -26.57 -32.12
C ALA A 165 2.65 -26.21 -32.53
N VAL A 166 2.33 -24.93 -32.69
CA VAL A 166 1.00 -24.48 -33.17
C VAL A 166 0.70 -25.04 -34.55
N LYS A 167 1.64 -24.95 -35.50
CA LYS A 167 1.49 -25.48 -36.86
C LYS A 167 1.15 -26.98 -36.85
N LEU A 168 1.84 -27.77 -36.03
CA LEU A 168 1.60 -29.21 -35.94
C LEU A 168 0.29 -29.56 -35.20
N ILE A 169 -0.09 -28.80 -34.17
CA ILE A 169 -1.35 -28.98 -33.46
C ILE A 169 -2.55 -28.66 -34.37
N GLU A 170 -2.46 -27.60 -35.18
CA GLU A 170 -3.51 -27.15 -36.09
C GLU A 170 -3.65 -28.02 -37.34
N ALA A 171 -2.54 -28.58 -37.85
CA ALA A 171 -2.55 -29.54 -38.95
C ALA A 171 -3.20 -30.89 -38.60
N GLY A 172 -3.76 -31.04 -37.39
CA GLY A 172 -4.43 -32.26 -36.97
C GLY A 172 -3.50 -33.40 -36.63
N GLY A 173 -2.24 -33.11 -36.23
CA GLY A 173 -1.25 -34.14 -35.90
C GLY A 173 -1.81 -35.20 -34.94
N GLU A 174 -1.99 -36.42 -35.46
CA GLU A 174 -2.48 -37.59 -34.72
C GLU A 174 -1.49 -37.93 -33.59
N GLY A 175 -1.99 -38.05 -32.35
CA GLY A 175 -1.16 -38.31 -31.17
C GLY A 175 -1.02 -37.14 -30.18
N LEU A 176 -1.80 -36.07 -30.34
CA LEU A 176 -1.93 -34.98 -29.37
C LEU A 176 -3.30 -34.98 -28.66
N VAL A 177 -3.86 -36.17 -28.47
CA VAL A 177 -4.96 -36.37 -27.52
C VAL A 177 -4.27 -36.63 -26.19
N GLY A 178 -4.03 -35.57 -25.41
CA GLY A 178 -3.94 -35.79 -23.97
C GLY A 178 -5.21 -36.53 -23.62
N GLU A 179 -5.11 -37.71 -23.00
CA GLU A 179 -6.28 -38.36 -22.44
C GLU A 179 -6.95 -37.31 -21.57
N LYS A 180 -7.98 -36.67 -22.12
CA LYS A 180 -8.92 -35.92 -21.33
C LYS A 180 -9.43 -37.03 -20.44
N LYS A 181 -8.94 -37.09 -19.20
CA LYS A 181 -9.76 -37.54 -18.09
C LYS A 181 -11.02 -36.69 -18.24
N ARG A 182 -11.98 -37.21 -19.01
CA ARG A 182 -13.37 -36.85 -18.90
C ARG A 182 -13.56 -37.00 -17.41
N VAL A 183 -13.76 -35.88 -16.74
CA VAL A 183 -14.50 -35.89 -15.49
C VAL A 183 -15.87 -36.42 -15.91
N VAL A 184 -15.96 -37.74 -16.01
CA VAL A 184 -17.21 -38.46 -15.98
C VAL A 184 -17.75 -38.07 -14.63
N VAL A 185 -18.79 -37.25 -14.62
CA VAL A 185 -19.65 -37.10 -13.46
C VAL A 185 -20.16 -38.50 -13.18
N HIS A 186 -19.46 -39.21 -12.28
CA HIS A 186 -19.85 -40.51 -11.80
C HIS A 186 -21.05 -40.26 -10.90
N ARG A 187 -22.25 -40.37 -11.47
CA ARG A 187 -23.42 -40.67 -10.68
C ARG A 187 -23.25 -42.12 -10.25
N GLU A 188 -23.27 -42.33 -8.93
CA GLU A 188 -23.40 -43.62 -8.24
C GLU A 188 -22.12 -44.48 -8.19
N LEU A 189 -21.35 -44.36 -7.10
CA LEU A 189 -21.45 -45.22 -5.91
C LEU A 189 -20.30 -44.92 -4.94
N GLY A 190 -20.66 -44.71 -3.67
CA GLY A 190 -19.85 -44.32 -2.52
C GLY A 190 -18.38 -44.76 -2.49
N VAL A 191 -17.50 -43.77 -2.60
CA VAL A 191 -16.22 -43.71 -1.89
C VAL A 191 -16.07 -42.27 -1.43
N ALA A 192 -15.78 -42.07 -0.14
CA ALA A 192 -15.64 -40.76 0.49
C ALA A 192 -14.53 -39.95 -0.20
N GLU A 193 -14.95 -39.07 -1.11
CA GLU A 193 -14.11 -38.10 -1.79
C GLU A 193 -13.77 -37.01 -0.77
N ILE A 194 -12.47 -36.84 -0.50
CA ILE A 194 -11.95 -35.62 0.13
C ILE A 194 -12.20 -34.51 -0.89
N ILE A 195 -13.41 -33.96 -0.86
CA ILE A 195 -13.74 -32.68 -1.46
C ILE A 195 -12.85 -31.70 -0.71
N GLN A 196 -11.70 -31.33 -1.29
CA GLN A 196 -11.16 -30.01 -1.04
C GLN A 196 -12.27 -29.07 -1.46
N GLU A 197 -13.08 -28.69 -0.48
CA GLU A 197 -14.02 -27.58 -0.54
C GLU A 197 -13.13 -26.37 -0.83
N LYS A 198 -12.84 -26.20 -2.12
CA LYS A 198 -12.30 -25.00 -2.69
C LYS A 198 -13.45 -24.04 -2.53
N VAL A 199 -13.59 -23.51 -1.31
CA VAL A 199 -14.46 -22.40 -0.96
C VAL A 199 -14.13 -21.39 -2.03
N GLU A 200 -14.98 -21.31 -3.04
CA GLU A 200 -14.82 -20.33 -4.09
C GLU A 200 -14.91 -19.02 -3.35
N GLU A 201 -13.74 -18.40 -3.14
CA GLU A 201 -13.66 -17.10 -2.50
C GLU A 201 -14.68 -16.24 -3.20
N GLU A 202 -15.76 -15.93 -2.46
CA GLU A 202 -16.92 -15.27 -3.02
C GLU A 202 -16.40 -14.08 -3.81
N ARG A 203 -16.84 -13.91 -5.06
CA ARG A 203 -16.38 -12.81 -5.91
C ARG A 203 -17.02 -11.51 -5.44
N TRP A 204 -16.64 -11.04 -4.25
CA TRP A 204 -17.24 -9.92 -3.52
C TRP A 204 -17.42 -8.69 -4.40
N ALA A 205 -16.40 -8.34 -5.18
CA ALA A 205 -16.43 -7.21 -6.11
C ALA A 205 -17.48 -7.37 -7.23
N ASP A 206 -17.65 -8.58 -7.76
CA ASP A 206 -18.62 -8.88 -8.82
C ASP A 206 -20.05 -8.90 -8.25
N SER A 207 -20.24 -9.53 -7.09
CA SER A 207 -21.53 -9.55 -6.38
C SER A 207 -22.00 -8.14 -6.02
N LEU A 208 -21.09 -7.30 -5.49
CA LEU A 208 -21.38 -5.92 -5.18
C LEU A 208 -21.72 -5.11 -6.44
N PHE A 209 -20.92 -5.27 -7.50
CA PHE A 209 -21.16 -4.57 -8.77
C PHE A 209 -22.53 -4.91 -9.36
N ALA A 210 -22.91 -6.20 -9.37
CA ALA A 210 -24.21 -6.65 -9.84
C ALA A 210 -25.35 -6.02 -9.02
N PHE A 211 -25.22 -6.01 -7.70
CA PHE A 211 -26.22 -5.43 -6.79
C PHE A 211 -26.40 -3.92 -7.01
N ILE A 212 -25.31 -3.14 -7.00
CA ILE A 212 -25.36 -1.69 -7.17
C ILE A 212 -25.90 -1.34 -8.57
N ASN A 213 -25.42 -2.03 -9.62
CA ASN A 213 -25.86 -1.77 -10.98
C ASN A 213 -27.36 -2.05 -11.18
N GLN A 214 -27.91 -3.06 -10.49
CA GLN A 214 -29.34 -3.36 -10.54
C GLN A 214 -30.20 -2.28 -9.86
N ARG A 215 -29.74 -1.69 -8.75
CA ARG A 215 -30.51 -0.69 -8.00
C ARG A 215 -30.34 0.74 -8.52
N THR A 216 -29.10 1.18 -8.70
CA THR A 216 -28.79 2.60 -8.94
C THR A 216 -28.33 2.88 -10.36
N LYS A 217 -28.02 1.83 -11.13
CA LYS A 217 -27.36 1.92 -12.45
C LYS A 217 -26.04 2.69 -12.42
N GLN A 218 -25.47 2.90 -11.24
CA GLN A 218 -24.17 3.51 -11.06
C GLN A 218 -23.11 2.43 -10.87
N LYS A 219 -21.87 2.75 -11.27
CA LYS A 219 -20.73 1.87 -11.07
C LYS A 219 -20.03 2.23 -9.75
N PRO A 220 -19.74 1.27 -8.86
CA PRO A 220 -18.89 1.51 -7.70
C PRO A 220 -17.51 2.05 -8.14
N ILE A 221 -17.06 3.11 -7.46
CA ILE A 221 -15.79 3.77 -7.71
C ILE A 221 -14.76 3.20 -6.74
N TYR A 222 -13.67 2.66 -7.26
CA TYR A 222 -12.56 2.15 -6.46
C TYR A 222 -11.37 3.08 -6.62
N THR A 223 -10.88 3.60 -5.49
CA THR A 223 -9.69 4.44 -5.42
C THR A 223 -8.57 3.63 -4.80
N GLU A 224 -7.57 3.27 -5.61
CA GLU A 224 -6.43 2.47 -5.17
C GLU A 224 -5.31 3.39 -4.66
N PHE A 225 -4.72 3.03 -3.52
CA PHE A 225 -3.54 3.70 -2.98
C PHE A 225 -2.38 2.73 -2.89
N ARG A 226 -1.16 3.27 -3.02
CA ARG A 226 0.07 2.49 -2.89
C ARG A 226 0.68 2.71 -1.52
N CYS A 227 0.68 1.68 -0.69
CA CYS A 227 1.22 1.71 0.68
C CYS A 227 2.63 1.11 0.70
N GLY A 228 3.60 1.79 0.09
CA GLY A 228 4.99 1.29 -0.02
C GLY A 228 5.28 0.50 -1.30
N PHE A 229 6.31 -0.34 -1.29
CA PHE A 229 6.86 -0.91 -2.53
C PHE A 229 5.93 -1.97 -3.17
N GLN A 230 5.36 -2.85 -2.34
CA GLN A 230 4.56 -4.01 -2.77
C GLN A 230 3.17 -4.09 -2.13
N HIS A 231 2.76 -3.09 -1.35
CA HIS A 231 1.43 -3.08 -0.74
C HIS A 231 0.51 -2.02 -1.35
N PHE A 232 -0.77 -2.33 -1.29
CA PHE A 232 -1.85 -1.56 -1.86
C PHE A 232 -2.99 -1.51 -0.86
N SER A 233 -3.67 -0.38 -0.77
CA SER A 233 -4.95 -0.25 -0.09
C SER A 233 -5.98 0.27 -1.09
N CYS A 234 -7.26 0.15 -0.73
CA CYS A 234 -8.34 0.56 -1.61
C CYS A 234 -9.48 1.13 -0.79
N GLU A 235 -9.96 2.31 -1.19
CA GLU A 235 -11.25 2.83 -0.77
C GLU A 235 -12.26 2.59 -1.88
N LEU A 236 -13.49 2.28 -1.50
CA LEU A 236 -14.63 2.02 -2.38
C LEU A 236 -15.72 3.02 -2.03
N ALA A 237 -16.21 3.77 -3.02
CA ALA A 237 -17.31 4.71 -2.85
C ALA A 237 -18.46 4.40 -3.83
N PHE A 238 -19.68 4.48 -3.35
CA PHE A 238 -20.89 4.44 -4.16
C PHE A 238 -22.05 5.14 -3.46
N THR A 239 -23.09 5.52 -4.21
CA THR A 239 -24.30 6.12 -3.66
C THR A 239 -25.43 5.09 -3.64
N LEU A 240 -26.12 4.96 -2.51
CA LEU A 240 -27.28 4.11 -2.35
C LEU A 240 -28.45 4.94 -1.80
N ASP A 241 -29.56 4.95 -2.52
CA ASP A 241 -30.78 5.69 -2.12
C ASP A 241 -30.51 7.18 -1.79
N GLY A 242 -29.56 7.80 -2.50
CA GLY A 242 -29.15 9.20 -2.32
C GLY A 242 -28.07 9.43 -1.23
N VAL A 243 -27.71 8.40 -0.46
CA VAL A 243 -26.67 8.47 0.57
C VAL A 243 -25.34 8.00 0.01
N ALA A 244 -24.29 8.81 0.15
CA ALA A 244 -22.93 8.41 -0.19
C ALA A 244 -22.38 7.43 0.86
N CYS A 245 -21.92 6.27 0.41
CA CYS A 245 -21.30 5.25 1.24
C CYS A 245 -19.85 5.05 0.81
N ALA A 246 -18.95 4.95 1.78
CA ALA A 246 -17.54 4.66 1.56
C ALA A 246 -17.10 3.47 2.43
N PHE A 247 -16.32 2.56 1.86
CA PHE A 247 -15.83 1.33 2.48
C PHE A 247 -14.37 1.07 2.14
N GLY A 248 -13.72 0.19 2.89
CA GLY A 248 -12.28 0.01 2.83
C GLY A 248 -11.53 1.07 3.63
N ASP A 249 -10.24 0.85 3.80
CA ASP A 249 -9.36 1.70 4.57
C ASP A 249 -8.09 2.02 3.76
N ARG A 250 -7.66 3.28 3.81
CA ARG A 250 -6.40 3.75 3.22
C ARG A 250 -5.19 3.14 3.90
N ASN A 251 -5.33 2.81 5.18
CA ASN A 251 -4.22 2.44 6.06
C ASN A 251 -4.06 0.94 6.25
N THR A 252 -4.89 0.12 5.61
CA THR A 252 -4.79 -1.34 5.67
C THR A 252 -3.98 -1.85 4.46
N PRO A 253 -2.65 -2.07 4.59
CA PRO A 253 -1.82 -2.52 3.48
C PRO A 253 -2.11 -3.98 3.12
N LEU A 254 -2.44 -4.23 1.86
CA LEU A 254 -2.64 -5.56 1.30
C LEU A 254 -1.63 -5.87 0.21
N ILE A 255 -1.27 -7.15 0.06
CA ILE A 255 -0.15 -7.60 -0.80
C ILE A 255 -0.43 -7.37 -2.30
N SER A 256 -1.69 -7.25 -2.70
CA SER A 256 -2.05 -7.00 -4.10
C SER A 256 -3.24 -6.06 -4.23
N LYS A 257 -3.28 -5.32 -5.34
CA LYS A 257 -4.42 -4.47 -5.72
C LYS A 257 -5.75 -5.24 -5.75
N LYS A 258 -5.71 -6.48 -6.25
CA LYS A 258 -6.89 -7.35 -6.32
C LYS A 258 -7.40 -7.71 -4.92
N ALA A 259 -6.48 -8.02 -3.99
CA ALA A 259 -6.84 -8.27 -2.60
C ALA A 259 -7.42 -7.02 -1.92
N ALA A 260 -6.81 -5.85 -2.12
CA ALA A 260 -7.32 -4.57 -1.61
C ALA A 260 -8.73 -4.25 -2.09
N LYS A 261 -8.96 -4.42 -3.39
CA LYS A 261 -10.27 -4.22 -3.99
C LYS A 261 -11.32 -5.20 -3.45
N ASN A 262 -10.97 -6.48 -3.34
CA ASN A 262 -11.85 -7.50 -2.81
C ASN A 262 -12.18 -7.27 -1.33
N GLN A 263 -11.22 -6.81 -0.53
CA GLN A 263 -11.43 -6.49 0.88
C GLN A 263 -12.42 -5.33 1.05
N ALA A 264 -12.21 -4.22 0.34
CA ALA A 264 -13.14 -3.09 0.37
C ALA A 264 -14.56 -3.50 -0.10
N ALA A 265 -14.65 -4.33 -1.14
CA ALA A 265 -15.93 -4.87 -1.61
C ALA A 265 -16.58 -5.81 -0.57
N LYS A 266 -15.78 -6.62 0.14
CA LYS A 266 -16.25 -7.52 1.19
C LYS A 266 -16.89 -6.74 2.34
N GLU A 267 -16.24 -5.68 2.81
CA GLU A 267 -16.80 -4.80 3.85
C GLU A 267 -18.12 -4.17 3.43
N ALA A 268 -18.19 -3.65 2.20
CA ALA A 268 -19.43 -3.10 1.65
C ALA A 268 -20.57 -4.14 1.58
N VAL A 269 -20.28 -5.35 1.10
CA VAL A 269 -21.28 -6.42 1.01
C VAL A 269 -21.74 -6.87 2.40
N LEU A 270 -20.83 -6.99 3.36
CA LEU A 270 -21.18 -7.33 4.74
C LEU A 270 -22.09 -6.27 5.36
N TRP A 271 -21.77 -4.98 5.18
CA TRP A 271 -22.62 -3.88 5.61
C TRP A 271 -24.01 -3.91 4.95
N LEU A 272 -24.08 -4.18 3.63
CA LEU A 272 -25.34 -4.31 2.91
C LEU A 272 -26.19 -5.49 3.40
N ARG A 273 -25.55 -6.61 3.75
CA ARG A 273 -26.20 -7.79 4.33
C ARG A 273 -26.71 -7.50 5.74
N GLU A 274 -25.93 -6.81 6.56
CA GLU A 274 -26.33 -6.38 7.89
C GLU A 274 -27.56 -5.46 7.84
N LYS A 275 -27.65 -4.58 6.83
CA LYS A 275 -28.84 -3.75 6.58
C LYS A 275 -30.02 -4.52 5.98
N GLY A 276 -29.89 -5.81 5.68
CA GLY A 276 -30.91 -6.62 5.02
C GLY A 276 -31.20 -6.21 3.58
N LEU A 277 -30.31 -5.42 2.95
CA LEU A 277 -30.49 -4.92 1.59
C LEU A 277 -29.99 -5.92 0.55
N MET A 278 -28.96 -6.69 0.89
CA MET A 278 -28.39 -7.73 0.03
C MET A 278 -28.58 -9.09 0.70
N PRO A 279 -29.07 -10.12 -0.03
CA PRO A 279 -29.23 -11.45 0.55
C PRO A 279 -27.87 -12.05 0.93
N ALA A 280 -27.87 -12.87 1.97
CA ALA A 280 -26.73 -13.71 2.29
C ALA A 280 -26.42 -14.61 1.07
N PRO A 281 -25.14 -14.91 0.79
CA PRO A 281 -24.83 -15.83 -0.28
C PRO A 281 -25.48 -17.14 0.13
N LEU A 282 -26.34 -17.70 -0.73
CA LEU A 282 -26.89 -19.02 -0.49
C LEU A 282 -25.70 -19.99 -0.50
N MET A 283 -25.14 -20.26 0.68
CA MET A 283 -24.08 -21.24 0.85
C MET A 283 -24.65 -22.57 0.36
N GLY A 284 -24.16 -23.03 -0.79
CA GLY A 284 -24.56 -24.30 -1.38
C GLY A 284 -25.77 -24.19 -2.30
N ASN A 285 -25.54 -23.73 -3.53
CA ASN A 285 -26.13 -24.46 -4.65
C ASN A 285 -24.99 -25.06 -5.48
N PRO A 286 -24.63 -26.34 -5.26
CA PRO A 286 -23.54 -26.99 -5.99
C PRO A 286 -23.84 -27.22 -7.48
N ASN A 287 -25.05 -26.90 -7.93
CA ASN A 287 -25.40 -26.90 -9.35
C ASN A 287 -25.36 -25.47 -9.89
N GLY A 288 -24.23 -25.17 -10.54
CA GLY A 288 -24.01 -23.96 -11.31
C GLY A 288 -25.17 -23.62 -12.25
N GLY A 289 -25.37 -22.33 -12.41
CA GLY A 289 -26.40 -21.76 -13.28
C GLY A 289 -27.36 -20.92 -12.47
N VAL A 290 -27.02 -19.65 -12.29
CA VAL A 290 -28.03 -18.63 -12.00
C VAL A 290 -28.94 -18.57 -13.22
N LYS A 291 -30.00 -19.40 -13.22
CA LYS A 291 -31.20 -19.15 -14.02
C LYS A 291 -31.84 -17.92 -13.39
N HIS A 292 -31.40 -16.74 -13.83
CA HIS A 292 -32.18 -15.54 -13.63
C HIS A 292 -33.56 -15.78 -14.24
N GLY A 293 -34.58 -15.80 -13.38
CA GLY A 293 -35.96 -15.68 -13.81
C GLY A 293 -36.09 -14.44 -14.66
N SER A 294 -36.42 -14.68 -15.92
CA SER A 294 -36.78 -13.69 -16.92
C SER A 294 -37.96 -12.86 -16.40
N LEU A 295 -37.72 -11.57 -16.18
CA LEU A 295 -38.70 -10.54 -16.45
C LEU A 295 -38.16 -9.78 -17.67
N GLU A 296 -38.85 -9.95 -18.80
CA GLU A 296 -38.70 -9.22 -20.07
C GLU A 296 -38.76 -7.70 -19.82
N ALA A 297 -38.13 -6.74 -20.52
CA ALA A 297 -37.42 -6.59 -21.79
C ALA A 297 -36.47 -5.36 -21.60
N ALA A 298 -35.48 -4.96 -22.42
CA ALA A 298 -35.19 -5.18 -23.83
C ALA A 298 -33.69 -4.93 -24.13
N ALA A 299 -33.17 -5.75 -25.05
CA ALA A 299 -32.23 -5.49 -26.15
C ALA A 299 -31.01 -4.53 -26.03
N SER A 300 -29.86 -5.13 -26.39
CA SER A 300 -28.73 -4.59 -27.19
C SER A 300 -27.81 -3.57 -26.50
N THR A 301 -26.48 -3.64 -26.53
CA THR A 301 -25.56 -4.09 -27.59
C THR A 301 -24.19 -4.36 -26.95
N GLY A 302 -23.42 -5.30 -27.51
CA GLY A 302 -22.07 -5.62 -27.05
C GLY A 302 -21.09 -4.44 -27.21
N ALA A 303 -20.20 -4.30 -26.23
CA ALA A 303 -18.98 -3.52 -26.37
C ALA A 303 -17.89 -4.10 -25.47
N ALA A 304 -16.90 -4.74 -26.09
CA ALA A 304 -15.61 -5.01 -25.49
C ALA A 304 -14.85 -3.68 -25.35
N MET A 305 -14.45 -3.30 -24.13
CA MET A 305 -13.45 -2.24 -23.90
C MET A 305 -12.62 -2.65 -22.67
N ASN A 306 -11.36 -3.05 -22.87
CA ASN A 306 -10.16 -2.22 -23.01
C ASN A 306 -9.75 -1.58 -21.66
N LEU A 307 -8.71 -2.15 -21.06
CA LEU A 307 -8.12 -1.76 -19.79
C LEU A 307 -6.66 -1.40 -20.04
N GLU A 308 -6.38 -0.11 -20.23
CA GLU A 308 -5.02 0.44 -20.25
C GLU A 308 -4.97 1.67 -19.33
N THR A 309 -4.31 1.52 -18.17
CA THR A 309 -3.64 2.64 -17.49
C THR A 309 -2.34 2.13 -16.87
N GLY A 310 -1.27 2.20 -17.65
CA GLY A 310 0.09 1.98 -17.21
C GLY A 310 0.75 3.31 -16.87
N VAL A 311 1.23 3.46 -15.64
CA VAL A 311 2.24 4.46 -15.27
C VAL A 311 3.48 3.70 -14.82
N LYS A 312 4.53 3.75 -15.66
CA LYS A 312 5.85 3.18 -15.36
C LYS A 312 6.59 4.12 -14.41
N ALA A 313 6.86 3.66 -13.20
CA ALA A 313 7.82 4.31 -12.30
C ALA A 313 9.25 3.93 -12.74
N LYS A 314 10.09 4.95 -12.87
CA LYS A 314 11.51 4.91 -13.20
C LYS A 314 12.29 4.40 -11.99
N ALA A 315 13.14 3.40 -12.19
CA ALA A 315 14.05 2.86 -11.17
C ALA A 315 15.22 3.83 -10.94
N LEU A 316 15.66 3.95 -9.68
CA LEU A 316 16.95 4.49 -9.28
C LEU A 316 17.56 3.58 -8.20
N PRO A 317 18.90 3.54 -8.10
CA PRO A 317 19.66 2.43 -7.56
C PRO A 317 19.83 2.48 -6.04
N THR A 318 20.00 1.28 -5.50
CA THR A 318 20.47 0.93 -4.16
C THR A 318 21.98 1.22 -4.05
N GLY A 319 22.42 1.77 -2.92
CA GLY A 319 23.83 1.90 -2.55
C GLY A 319 23.97 2.32 -1.08
N ASP A 320 24.87 1.62 -0.39
CA ASP A 320 25.03 1.50 1.07
C ASP A 320 25.45 2.73 1.89
N GLU A 321 25.16 2.57 3.18
CA GLU A 321 25.73 3.04 4.44
C GLU A 321 26.80 4.16 4.53
N ASN A 322 26.54 5.01 5.53
CA ASN A 322 27.45 5.58 6.53
C ASN A 322 28.06 6.99 6.34
N ASN A 323 27.74 7.80 7.36
CA ASN A 323 28.58 8.72 8.12
C ASN A 323 28.56 10.25 7.83
N THR A 324 28.42 10.92 8.97
CA THR A 324 28.56 12.34 9.31
C THR A 324 29.82 12.99 8.75
N SER A 325 29.66 14.12 8.05
CA SER A 325 30.46 15.33 8.30
C SER A 325 29.93 16.51 7.47
N GLN A 326 29.86 17.65 8.16
CA GLN A 326 29.46 18.95 7.65
C GLN A 326 30.33 19.41 6.47
N GLY A 327 29.70 20.00 5.46
CA GLY A 327 30.33 20.79 4.41
C GLY A 327 29.31 21.80 3.87
N PRO A 328 29.64 23.09 3.74
CA PRO A 328 28.68 24.11 3.34
C PRO A 328 28.56 24.18 1.81
N ASN A 329 27.39 24.62 1.34
CA ASN A 329 27.12 25.15 0.00
C ASN A 329 26.67 24.17 -1.11
N ASN A 330 25.72 23.28 -0.81
CA ASN A 330 24.66 22.97 -1.77
C ASN A 330 23.32 23.09 -1.05
N ALA A 331 22.52 24.07 -1.45
CA ALA A 331 21.27 24.44 -0.80
C ALA A 331 20.15 23.46 -1.17
N ASP A 332 20.25 22.22 -0.68
CA ASP A 332 19.08 21.36 -0.57
C ASP A 332 18.12 21.99 0.45
N PRO A 333 16.80 21.96 0.19
CA PRO A 333 15.82 22.49 1.13
C PRO A 333 15.99 21.83 2.50
N PRO A 334 15.90 22.60 3.60
CA PRO A 334 16.09 22.05 4.94
C PRO A 334 15.05 20.96 5.22
N THR A 335 15.52 19.79 5.62
CA THR A 335 14.65 18.67 6.04
C THR A 335 13.69 19.11 7.16
N PHE A 336 12.48 18.56 7.20
CA PHE A 336 11.47 18.85 8.23
C PHE A 336 12.00 18.59 9.63
N SER A 337 12.79 17.52 9.81
CA SER A 337 13.45 17.23 11.08
C SER A 337 14.37 18.38 11.54
N SER A 338 15.08 19.03 10.62
CA SER A 338 15.94 20.18 10.91
C SER A 338 15.12 21.44 11.19
N ARG A 339 14.03 21.69 10.43
CA ARG A 339 13.12 22.82 10.68
C ARG A 339 12.50 22.72 12.07
N LEU A 340 12.01 21.54 12.42
CA LEU A 340 11.43 21.25 13.73
C LEU A 340 12.44 21.48 14.87
N ALA A 341 13.69 21.00 14.72
CA ALA A 341 14.73 21.22 15.73
C ALA A 341 15.02 22.72 15.95
N SER A 342 15.07 23.51 14.87
CA SER A 342 15.23 24.96 14.93
C SER A 342 14.04 25.63 15.63
N LEU A 343 12.82 25.23 15.30
CA LEU A 343 11.60 25.75 15.93
C LEU A 343 11.56 25.44 17.43
N CYS A 344 11.85 24.19 17.82
CA CYS A 344 11.92 23.80 19.23
C CYS A 344 12.94 24.65 20.00
N THR A 345 14.12 24.86 19.42
CA THR A 345 15.18 25.69 20.04
C THR A 345 14.71 27.13 20.26
N ARG A 346 14.00 27.71 19.28
CA ARG A 346 13.45 29.07 19.40
C ARG A 346 12.41 29.14 20.51
N LEU A 347 11.49 28.17 20.56
CA LEU A 347 10.44 28.08 21.58
C LEU A 347 10.97 27.69 22.97
N GLY A 348 12.28 27.45 23.13
CA GLY A 348 12.86 26.98 24.39
C GLY A 348 12.46 25.55 24.74
N LEU A 349 11.99 24.77 23.77
CA LEU A 349 11.61 23.37 23.93
C LEU A 349 12.79 22.44 23.67
N ALA A 350 12.84 21.32 24.40
CA ALA A 350 13.76 20.24 24.10
C ALA A 350 13.47 19.62 22.74
N SER A 351 14.48 19.03 22.10
CA SER A 351 14.29 18.29 20.85
C SER A 351 13.32 17.10 21.05
N PRO A 352 12.43 16.82 20.08
CA PRO A 352 11.48 15.72 20.20
C PRO A 352 12.17 14.36 20.17
N GLN A 353 11.69 13.43 20.97
CA GLN A 353 12.07 12.02 20.94
C GLN A 353 11.06 11.22 20.10
N TYR A 354 11.56 10.46 19.13
CA TYR A 354 10.70 9.65 18.25
C TYR A 354 10.61 8.22 18.77
N ARG A 355 9.38 7.76 19.02
CA ARG A 355 9.08 6.36 19.30
C ARG A 355 8.58 5.70 18.03
N LEU A 356 9.33 4.72 17.53
CA LEU A 356 9.00 3.95 16.34
C LEU A 356 8.58 2.54 16.73
N GLU A 357 7.38 2.15 16.35
CA GLU A 357 6.85 0.80 16.54
C GLU A 357 6.89 0.07 15.18
N PRO A 358 7.81 -0.89 14.99
CA PRO A 358 7.91 -1.63 13.75
C PRO A 358 6.71 -2.57 13.58
N CYS A 359 6.20 -2.69 12.36
CA CYS A 359 5.10 -3.61 12.09
C CYS A 359 5.59 -5.07 12.13
N PRO A 360 5.01 -5.96 12.96
CA PRO A 360 5.42 -7.36 13.04
C PRO A 360 5.16 -8.12 11.73
N SER A 361 4.14 -7.71 10.98
CA SER A 361 3.74 -8.35 9.72
C SER A 361 4.65 -7.98 8.54
N PHE A 362 5.36 -6.85 8.60
CA PHE A 362 6.08 -6.30 7.45
C PHE A 362 7.46 -5.73 7.85
N PRO A 363 8.55 -6.49 7.64
CA PRO A 363 9.90 -6.03 7.91
C PRO A 363 10.24 -4.72 7.19
N GLY A 364 10.72 -3.73 7.93
CA GLY A 364 11.10 -2.41 7.40
C GLY A 364 9.96 -1.38 7.35
N MET A 365 8.72 -1.79 7.63
CA MET A 365 7.58 -0.88 7.78
C MET A 365 7.42 -0.45 9.24
N ILE A 366 7.23 0.84 9.45
CA ILE A 366 6.92 1.41 10.76
C ILE A 366 5.40 1.53 10.85
N GLU A 367 4.81 0.78 11.77
CA GLU A 367 3.37 0.76 12.01
C GLU A 367 2.91 2.08 12.63
N LEU A 368 3.66 2.56 13.62
CA LEU A 368 3.37 3.78 14.36
C LEU A 368 4.67 4.54 14.64
N CYS A 369 4.68 5.83 14.32
CA CYS A 369 5.74 6.76 14.68
C CYS A 369 5.09 7.92 15.45
N THR A 370 5.52 8.15 16.68
CA THR A 370 5.02 9.26 17.52
C THR A 370 6.19 10.07 18.07
N ALA A 371 6.01 11.39 18.19
CA ALA A 371 6.99 12.27 18.80
C ALA A 371 6.56 12.61 20.24
N TRP A 372 7.54 12.64 21.15
CA TRP A 372 7.36 12.92 22.56
C TRP A 372 8.34 14.01 22.99
N PHE A 373 7.88 14.96 23.79
CA PHE A 373 8.73 15.99 24.39
C PHE A 373 8.99 15.64 25.85
N MET A 374 10.25 15.71 26.30
CA MET A 374 10.60 15.33 27.69
C MET A 374 9.88 16.17 28.75
N GLN A 375 9.44 17.38 28.39
CA GLN A 375 8.69 18.29 29.27
C GLN A 375 7.19 18.22 28.97
N THR A 376 6.60 17.02 28.98
CA THR A 376 5.14 16.86 28.92
C THR A 376 4.55 16.95 30.34
N PRO A 377 3.47 17.74 30.58
CA PRO A 377 2.70 18.54 29.62
C PRO A 377 3.47 19.75 29.08
N LEU A 378 3.42 19.94 27.75
CA LEU A 378 3.86 21.21 27.16
C LEU A 378 2.85 22.27 27.62
N LEU A 379 3.26 23.07 28.61
CA LEU A 379 2.43 24.15 29.14
C LEU A 379 2.60 25.37 28.22
N ILE A 380 1.80 25.43 27.17
CA ILE A 380 1.76 26.59 26.29
C ILE A 380 0.59 27.48 26.77
N LYS A 381 0.92 28.52 27.56
CA LYS A 381 -0.03 29.51 28.13
C LYS A 381 -1.33 28.92 28.74
N GLY A 382 -1.23 27.79 29.45
CA GLY A 382 -2.36 27.21 30.20
C GLY A 382 -3.20 26.18 29.44
N SER A 383 -3.01 26.04 28.12
CA SER A 383 -3.49 24.87 27.40
C SER A 383 -2.51 23.72 27.60
N ARG A 384 -2.92 22.70 28.36
CA ARG A 384 -2.14 21.47 28.52
C ARG A 384 -2.38 20.58 27.32
N VAL A 385 -1.45 20.59 26.38
CA VAL A 385 -1.41 19.56 25.35
C VAL A 385 -0.59 18.39 25.90
N GLU A 386 -1.31 17.37 26.37
CA GLU A 386 -0.75 16.10 26.83
C GLU A 386 -0.96 15.06 25.74
N GLY A 387 0.12 14.40 25.31
CA GLY A 387 0.04 13.25 24.41
C GLY A 387 1.21 13.12 23.43
N PRO A 388 1.24 12.02 22.68
CA PRO A 388 2.10 11.88 21.51
C PRO A 388 1.72 12.92 20.45
N PHE A 389 2.72 13.57 19.87
CA PHE A 389 2.56 14.51 18.77
C PHE A 389 2.86 13.84 17.42
N GLY A 390 2.20 14.33 16.37
CA GLY A 390 2.47 13.95 14.98
C GLY A 390 2.41 12.44 14.75
N GLU A 391 1.30 11.82 15.14
CA GLU A 391 1.11 10.39 14.94
C GLU A 391 1.10 10.05 13.45
N VAL A 392 2.08 9.26 13.01
CA VAL A 392 2.18 8.81 11.63
C VAL A 392 2.19 7.29 11.58
N ARG A 393 1.32 6.72 10.75
CA ARG A 393 1.17 5.27 10.60
C ARG A 393 1.67 4.77 9.26
N MET A 394 2.11 3.51 9.24
CA MET A 394 2.34 2.73 8.02
C MET A 394 3.34 3.36 7.03
N VAL A 395 4.50 3.81 7.54
CA VAL A 395 5.56 4.42 6.72
C VAL A 395 6.72 3.46 6.52
N PHE A 396 7.18 3.32 5.28
CA PHE A 396 8.33 2.49 4.95
C PHE A 396 9.65 3.20 5.29
N GLY A 397 10.46 2.58 6.13
CA GLY A 397 11.78 3.08 6.52
C GLY A 397 11.75 4.07 7.68
N LYS A 398 12.73 3.90 8.59
CA LYS A 398 12.86 4.71 9.82
C LYS A 398 13.05 6.21 9.53
N LYS A 399 13.83 6.56 8.51
CA LYS A 399 14.12 7.96 8.13
C LYS A 399 12.86 8.67 7.62
N ALA A 400 12.12 8.04 6.72
CA ALA A 400 10.88 8.59 6.19
C ALA A 400 9.79 8.71 7.27
N ALA A 401 9.71 7.74 8.18
CA ALA A 401 8.77 7.78 9.30
C ALA A 401 9.06 8.96 10.26
N LYS A 402 10.33 9.21 10.59
CA LYS A 402 10.73 10.37 11.39
C LYS A 402 10.45 11.69 10.69
N GLU A 403 10.72 11.77 9.39
CA GLU A 403 10.53 12.99 8.62
C GLU A 403 9.05 13.38 8.52
N LYS A 404 8.16 12.42 8.21
CA LYS A 404 6.70 12.66 8.22
C LYS A 404 6.16 12.97 9.61
N CYS A 405 6.69 12.31 10.64
CA CYS A 405 6.33 12.63 12.03
C CYS A 405 6.77 14.06 12.37
N ALA A 406 7.96 14.48 11.94
CA ALA A 406 8.45 15.85 12.14
C ALA A 406 7.56 16.89 11.44
N GLU A 407 7.13 16.61 10.21
CA GLU A 407 6.18 17.45 9.45
C GLU A 407 4.86 17.63 10.22
N ALA A 408 4.26 16.55 10.71
CA ALA A 408 3.01 16.60 11.48
C ALA A 408 3.17 17.32 12.83
N VAL A 409 4.32 17.17 13.51
CA VAL A 409 4.61 17.93 14.74
C VAL A 409 4.79 19.42 14.46
N LEU A 410 5.45 19.76 13.34
CA LEU A 410 5.69 21.14 12.95
C LEU A 410 4.35 21.87 12.73
N GLU A 411 3.42 21.24 12.03
CA GLU A 411 2.07 21.78 11.80
C GLU A 411 1.35 22.11 13.11
N VAL A 412 1.40 21.20 14.10
CA VAL A 412 0.80 21.41 15.42
C VAL A 412 1.47 22.55 16.17
N LEU A 413 2.81 22.61 16.19
CA LEU A 413 3.53 23.67 16.89
C LEU A 413 3.31 25.04 16.26
N VAL A 414 3.27 25.12 14.93
CA VAL A 414 2.98 26.37 14.21
C VAL A 414 1.56 26.84 14.51
N GLY A 415 0.58 25.94 14.53
CA GLY A 415 -0.80 26.24 14.93
C GLY A 415 -0.89 26.81 16.35
N LEU A 416 -0.23 26.17 17.32
CA LEU A 416 -0.19 26.64 18.71
C LEU A 416 0.50 28.02 18.84
N VAL A 417 1.54 28.28 18.05
CA VAL A 417 2.18 29.61 18.00
C VAL A 417 1.23 30.66 17.41
N GLY A 418 0.45 30.30 16.38
CA GLY A 418 -0.60 31.14 15.81
C GLY A 418 -1.65 31.55 16.86
N GLU A 419 -2.22 30.57 17.55
CA GLU A 419 -3.20 30.80 18.63
C GLU A 419 -2.64 31.71 19.74
N MET A 420 -1.37 31.54 20.10
CA MET A 420 -0.70 32.40 21.09
C MET A 420 -0.56 33.86 20.65
N VAL A 421 -0.36 34.11 19.35
CA VAL A 421 -0.24 35.46 18.80
C VAL A 421 -1.61 36.13 18.71
N GLU A 422 -2.64 35.38 18.28
CA GLU A 422 -4.01 35.87 18.18
C GLU A 422 -4.61 36.22 19.55
N GLY A 423 -4.54 35.31 20.52
CA GLY A 423 -5.10 35.55 21.86
C GLY A 423 -4.45 36.73 22.58
N ASN A 424 -3.18 37.04 22.27
CA ASN A 424 -2.51 38.20 22.87
C ASN A 424 -2.86 39.54 22.22
N ARG A 425 -3.36 39.53 20.97
CA ARG A 425 -3.90 40.74 20.32
C ARG A 425 -5.24 41.14 20.91
N GLU A 426 -6.07 40.17 21.29
CA GLU A 426 -7.37 40.44 21.93
C GLU A 426 -7.23 41.11 23.30
N VAL A 427 -6.31 40.63 24.14
CA VAL A 427 -6.08 41.22 25.48
C VAL A 427 -5.62 42.68 25.39
N LYS A 428 -4.69 43.00 24.49
CA LYS A 428 -4.25 44.40 24.28
C LYS A 428 -5.38 45.30 23.77
N GLY A 429 -6.22 44.80 22.86
CA GLY A 429 -7.36 45.57 22.35
C GLY A 429 -8.39 45.92 23.43
N GLN A 430 -8.51 45.10 24.48
CA GLN A 430 -9.42 45.34 25.59
C GLN A 430 -8.88 46.37 26.60
N GLU A 431 -7.57 46.37 26.86
CA GLU A 431 -6.91 47.37 27.73
C GLU A 431 -6.94 48.78 27.13
N ASP A 432 -6.78 48.91 25.80
CA ASP A 432 -6.82 50.20 25.10
C ASP A 432 -8.24 50.83 25.10
N ILE A 433 -9.30 50.01 25.18
CA ILE A 433 -10.68 50.49 25.28
C ILE A 433 -11.00 51.00 26.70
N GLU A 434 -10.47 50.36 27.75
CA GLU A 434 -10.70 50.79 29.14
C GLU A 434 -9.91 52.06 29.54
N MET A 435 -8.76 52.32 28.92
CA MET A 435 -7.92 53.50 29.22
C MET A 435 -8.26 54.74 28.38
N GLY A 436 -9.11 54.60 27.35
CA GLY A 436 -9.53 55.69 26.45
C GLY A 436 -10.94 56.23 26.72
N GLY A 437 -11.61 55.76 27.78
CA GLY A 437 -12.99 56.13 28.16
C GLY A 437 -13.09 57.24 29.21
#